data_AF-A0A074TD03-F1
#
_entry.id   AF-A0A074TD03-F1
#
_cell.length_a   1.000
_cell.length_b   1.000
_cell.length_c   1.000
_cell.angle_alpha   90.00
_cell.angle_beta   90.00
_cell.angle_gamma   90.00
#
_symmetry.space_group_name_H-M   'P 1'
#
loop_
_entity.id
_entity.type
_entity.pdbx_description
1 polymer ?
#
loop_
_entity_poly.entity_id
_entity_poly.type
_entity_poly.pdbx_seq_one_letter_code
_entity_poly.pdbx_strand_id
1 'polypeptide(L)'
;GVRREPMAMGFARIQGGRASLIIDAAPPPRGMESANGHASTLAFEMTSGRRPLIVNCGSGVHFGRDWARAGRATASHSTLSIFGYSSSRLGPERLFGRAPRAYLAKTPKNVWTRSDDLTETGQLFGHDGYSETHGMTHIRELDLSADGRTLHGRDTLGAMTPQDIARFDQIFEREGLRGIPFDIRFHLHPDCDATLDMGGHAVSVALRTGEIWVFRHDGVAELALEPSVYLEKGRIRPRPSLQIVLSARVLDRACQIGWTFSQARDNPSANDAP
;
A
#
# COMPACT_ATOMS: atom_id res chain seq x y z
N GLY A 1 1.24 24.59 -5.83
CA GLY A 1 0.07 24.20 -5.03
C GLY A 1 -0.25 22.74 -5.29
N VAL A 2 -0.74 22.02 -4.29
CA VAL A 2 -1.21 20.64 -4.46
C VAL A 2 -2.47 20.65 -5.31
N ARG A 3 -2.55 19.75 -6.28
CA ARG A 3 -3.76 19.54 -7.10
C ARG A 3 -4.38 18.20 -6.76
N ARG A 4 -5.70 18.23 -6.54
CA ARG A 4 -6.57 17.06 -6.38
C ARG A 4 -7.49 17.02 -7.58
N GLU A 5 -7.54 15.89 -8.27
CA GLU A 5 -8.44 15.70 -9.40
C GLU A 5 -9.67 14.91 -8.91
N PRO A 6 -10.86 15.15 -9.49
CA PRO A 6 -12.00 14.26 -9.28
C PRO A 6 -11.60 12.81 -9.59
N MET A 7 -12.15 11.86 -8.83
CA MET A 7 -11.84 10.45 -9.08
C MET A 7 -12.22 10.05 -10.50
N ALA A 8 -11.32 9.33 -11.16
CA ALA A 8 -11.55 8.78 -12.49
C ALA A 8 -11.51 7.25 -12.40
N MET A 9 -12.60 6.59 -12.80
CA MET A 9 -12.69 5.12 -12.79
C MET A 9 -12.37 4.47 -11.43
N GLY A 10 -12.64 5.18 -10.32
CA GLY A 10 -12.37 4.71 -8.97
C GLY A 10 -10.96 4.99 -8.43
N PHE A 11 -10.13 5.69 -9.19
CA PHE A 11 -8.80 6.12 -8.76
C PHE A 11 -8.79 7.59 -8.34
N ALA A 12 -8.19 7.86 -7.19
CA ALA A 12 -7.87 9.22 -6.75
C ALA A 12 -6.45 9.59 -7.19
N ARG A 13 -6.24 10.89 -7.43
CA ARG A 13 -4.92 11.43 -7.80
C ARG A 13 -4.55 12.62 -6.94
N ILE A 14 -3.32 12.59 -6.41
CA ILE A 14 -2.72 13.69 -5.66
C ILE A 14 -1.44 14.10 -6.38
N GLN A 15 -1.26 15.40 -6.62
CA GLN A 15 -0.05 15.91 -7.26
C GLN A 15 0.51 17.12 -6.52
N GLY A 16 1.81 17.11 -6.26
CA GLY A 16 2.59 18.20 -5.69
C GLY A 16 3.92 18.30 -6.43
N GLY A 17 4.33 19.51 -6.82
CA GLY A 17 5.52 19.74 -7.65
C GLY A 17 5.68 18.73 -8.80
N ARG A 18 6.74 17.91 -8.71
CA ARG A 18 7.05 16.84 -9.67
C ARG A 18 6.54 15.46 -9.25
N ALA A 19 6.03 15.30 -8.04
CA ALA A 19 5.54 14.04 -7.54
C ALA A 19 4.03 13.88 -7.78
N SER A 20 3.61 12.65 -8.06
CA SER A 20 2.20 12.31 -8.17
C SER A 20 1.91 10.94 -7.59
N LEU A 21 0.74 10.84 -6.97
CA LEU A 21 0.17 9.60 -6.43
C LEU A 21 -1.08 9.22 -7.23
N ILE A 22 -1.24 7.92 -7.47
CA ILE A 22 -2.49 7.31 -7.94
C ILE A 22 -2.92 6.29 -6.89
N ILE A 23 -4.16 6.37 -6.41
CA ILE A 23 -4.69 5.56 -5.30
C ILE A 23 -5.94 4.82 -5.76
N ASP A 24 -6.01 3.51 -5.50
CA ASP A 24 -7.23 2.71 -5.67
C ASP A 24 -8.24 3.03 -4.54
N ALA A 25 -9.24 3.84 -4.85
CA ALA A 25 -10.10 4.50 -3.86
C ALA A 25 -11.59 4.12 -4.00
N ALA A 26 -11.91 3.04 -4.73
CA ALA A 26 -13.27 2.59 -4.95
C ALA A 26 -13.52 1.15 -4.47
N PRO A 27 -14.80 0.76 -4.26
CA PRO A 27 -15.15 -0.63 -4.02
C PRO A 27 -14.66 -1.53 -5.17
N PRO A 28 -14.02 -2.69 -4.86
CA PRO A 28 -13.60 -3.63 -5.89
C PRO A 28 -14.78 -4.12 -6.74
N PRO A 29 -14.54 -4.48 -8.02
CA PRO A 29 -15.58 -5.05 -8.87
C PRO A 29 -16.15 -6.34 -8.27
N ARG A 30 -17.44 -6.61 -8.51
CA ARG A 30 -18.16 -7.79 -8.01
C ARG A 30 -18.65 -8.68 -9.14
N GLY A 31 -18.99 -9.92 -8.82
CA GLY A 31 -19.54 -10.86 -9.79
C GLY A 31 -18.56 -11.12 -10.94
N MET A 32 -19.07 -11.19 -12.17
CA MET A 32 -18.25 -11.52 -13.34
C MET A 32 -17.17 -10.47 -13.66
N GLU A 33 -17.42 -9.20 -13.34
CA GLU A 33 -16.48 -8.10 -13.54
C GLU A 33 -15.22 -8.22 -12.66
N SER A 34 -15.32 -9.00 -11.59
CA SER A 34 -14.20 -9.26 -10.68
C SER A 34 -13.16 -10.25 -11.21
N ALA A 35 -13.33 -10.76 -12.44
CA ALA A 35 -12.42 -11.74 -13.05
C ALA A 35 -10.96 -11.30 -13.02
N ASN A 36 -10.71 -10.01 -13.27
CA ASN A 36 -9.38 -9.38 -13.22
C ASN A 36 -9.25 -8.44 -12.02
N GLY A 37 -10.17 -8.47 -11.07
CA GLY A 37 -10.14 -7.60 -9.89
C GLY A 37 -9.05 -8.03 -8.91
N HIS A 38 -8.32 -7.06 -8.38
CA HIS A 38 -7.29 -7.25 -7.36
C HIS A 38 -7.84 -6.91 -5.97
N ALA A 39 -7.20 -7.45 -4.92
CA ALA A 39 -7.42 -7.05 -3.54
C ALA A 39 -6.56 -5.83 -3.17
N SER A 40 -6.64 -4.78 -3.99
CA SER A 40 -5.75 -3.61 -4.00
C SER A 40 -6.32 -2.37 -3.33
N THR A 41 -7.50 -2.44 -2.70
CA THR A 41 -8.16 -1.28 -2.11
C THR A 41 -7.21 -0.48 -1.19
N LEU A 42 -7.12 0.82 -1.44
CA LEU A 42 -6.21 1.80 -0.83
C LEU A 42 -4.71 1.65 -1.16
N ALA A 43 -4.35 0.75 -2.06
CA ALA A 43 -3.01 0.74 -2.61
C ALA A 43 -2.75 1.98 -3.45
N PHE A 44 -1.49 2.42 -3.48
CA PHE A 44 -1.09 3.56 -4.27
C PHE A 44 0.20 3.29 -5.04
N GLU A 45 0.42 4.10 -6.06
CA GLU A 45 1.69 4.23 -6.76
C GLU A 45 2.17 5.66 -6.66
N MET A 46 3.49 5.85 -6.58
CA MET A 46 4.13 7.16 -6.50
C MET A 46 5.20 7.28 -7.56
N THR A 47 5.17 8.42 -8.27
CA THR A 47 6.18 8.77 -9.28
C THR A 47 6.82 10.10 -8.90
N SER A 48 8.14 10.21 -8.97
CA SER A 48 8.86 11.50 -8.96
C SER A 48 9.31 11.86 -10.37
N GLY A 49 8.71 12.90 -10.94
CA GLY A 49 8.84 13.26 -12.34
C GLY A 49 8.45 12.09 -13.26
N ARG A 50 9.44 11.51 -13.94
CA ARG A 50 9.26 10.36 -14.86
C ARG A 50 9.79 9.04 -14.27
N ARG A 51 10.09 9.01 -12.98
CA ARG A 51 10.67 7.85 -12.29
C ARG A 51 9.68 7.28 -11.27
N PRO A 52 9.13 6.08 -11.52
CA PRO A 52 8.33 5.39 -10.52
C PRO A 52 9.20 5.07 -9.30
N LEU A 53 8.69 5.38 -8.11
CA LEU A 53 9.31 5.07 -6.83
C LEU A 53 8.56 3.91 -6.19
N ILE A 54 7.29 4.15 -5.84
CA ILE A 54 6.38 3.15 -5.26
C ILE A 54 5.47 2.62 -6.36
N VAL A 55 5.38 1.30 -6.46
CA VAL A 55 4.56 0.60 -7.46
C VAL A 55 3.73 -0.49 -6.79
N ASN A 56 2.87 -1.15 -7.56
CA ASN A 56 2.35 -2.48 -7.20
C ASN A 56 3.09 -3.55 -8.01
N CYS A 57 3.02 -4.82 -7.59
CA CYS A 57 3.71 -5.90 -8.30
C CYS A 57 3.19 -6.10 -9.73
N GLY A 58 1.96 -5.72 -10.04
CA GLY A 58 1.36 -5.87 -11.37
C GLY A 58 0.48 -7.12 -11.51
N SER A 59 -0.13 -7.29 -12.69
CA SER A 59 -1.23 -8.26 -12.85
C SER A 59 -0.81 -9.73 -12.89
N GLY A 60 0.45 -10.02 -13.20
CA GLY A 60 0.95 -11.39 -13.28
C GLY A 60 0.41 -12.25 -14.42
N VAL A 61 -0.59 -11.77 -15.18
CA VAL A 61 -1.34 -12.55 -16.19
C VAL A 61 -0.47 -13.15 -17.29
N HIS A 62 0.67 -12.54 -17.59
CA HIS A 62 1.62 -12.99 -18.61
C HIS A 62 2.71 -13.94 -18.08
N PHE A 63 2.74 -14.20 -16.77
CA PHE A 63 3.77 -15.02 -16.12
C PHE A 63 3.25 -16.40 -15.68
N GLY A 64 2.01 -16.75 -16.06
CA GLY A 64 1.37 -18.02 -15.70
C GLY A 64 0.36 -17.88 -14.57
N ARG A 65 -0.36 -18.97 -14.31
CA ARG A 65 -1.52 -19.01 -13.40
C ARG A 65 -1.17 -18.59 -11.98
N ASP A 66 -0.05 -19.06 -11.45
CA ASP A 66 0.34 -18.79 -10.07
C ASP A 66 0.68 -17.31 -9.88
N TRP A 67 1.38 -16.69 -10.83
CA TRP A 67 1.65 -15.26 -10.82
C TRP A 67 0.40 -14.41 -11.00
N ALA A 68 -0.49 -14.81 -11.92
CA ALA A 68 -1.77 -14.14 -12.13
C ALA A 68 -2.64 -14.15 -10.86
N ARG A 69 -2.55 -15.23 -10.07
CA ARG A 69 -3.25 -15.35 -8.79
C ARG A 69 -2.55 -14.58 -7.68
N ALA A 70 -1.24 -14.71 -7.56
CA ALA A 70 -0.43 -14.06 -6.52
C ALA A 70 -0.50 -12.53 -6.64
N GLY A 71 -0.37 -11.99 -7.86
CA GLY A 71 -0.42 -10.55 -8.13
C GLY A 71 -1.74 -9.89 -7.73
N ARG A 72 -2.81 -10.67 -7.52
CA ARG A 72 -4.14 -10.19 -7.08
C ARG A 72 -4.31 -10.13 -5.57
N ALA A 73 -3.39 -10.69 -4.80
CA ALA A 73 -3.44 -10.66 -3.34
C ALA A 73 -2.96 -9.31 -2.80
N THR A 74 -3.49 -8.86 -1.67
CA THR A 74 -3.13 -7.56 -1.06
C THR A 74 -1.63 -7.42 -0.81
N ALA A 75 -0.92 -8.51 -0.51
CA ALA A 75 0.54 -8.51 -0.32
C ALA A 75 1.37 -8.21 -1.59
N SER A 76 0.73 -8.11 -2.77
CA SER A 76 1.32 -7.65 -4.02
C SER A 76 1.07 -6.15 -4.30
N HIS A 77 0.52 -5.45 -3.32
CA HIS A 77 0.10 -4.07 -3.43
C HIS A 77 0.67 -3.21 -2.30
N SER A 78 0.95 -1.95 -2.61
CA SER A 78 1.53 -1.00 -1.66
C SER A 78 0.46 -0.46 -0.70
N THR A 79 0.02 -1.31 0.23
CA THR A 79 -1.08 -1.06 1.19
C THR A 79 -0.92 -1.92 2.46
N LEU A 80 -1.84 -1.76 3.40
CA LEU A 80 -1.92 -2.55 4.62
C LEU A 80 -2.63 -3.90 4.40
N SER A 81 -2.07 -4.97 4.98
CA SER A 81 -2.71 -6.29 5.05
C SER A 81 -2.57 -6.94 6.43
N ILE A 82 -3.65 -7.51 6.95
CA ILE A 82 -3.55 -8.45 8.08
C ILE A 82 -2.85 -9.73 7.60
N PHE A 83 -1.96 -10.29 8.40
CA PHE A 83 -1.18 -11.47 8.04
C PHE A 83 -2.07 -12.63 7.58
N GLY A 84 -1.86 -13.11 6.35
CA GLY A 84 -2.69 -14.18 5.74
C GLY A 84 -4.06 -13.72 5.20
N TYR A 85 -4.38 -12.44 5.29
CA TYR A 85 -5.68 -11.88 4.90
C TYR A 85 -5.52 -10.78 3.86
N SER A 86 -6.20 -10.96 2.72
CA SER A 86 -6.37 -9.91 1.72
C SER A 86 -7.66 -9.14 1.96
N SER A 87 -7.66 -7.85 1.62
CA SER A 87 -8.82 -6.95 1.72
C SER A 87 -10.02 -7.42 0.90
N SER A 88 -9.78 -8.17 -0.17
CA SER A 88 -10.76 -8.94 -0.94
C SER A 88 -10.32 -10.40 -1.05
N ARG A 89 -11.27 -11.34 -1.07
CA ARG A 89 -11.02 -12.78 -1.14
C ARG A 89 -11.28 -13.34 -2.51
N LEU A 90 -10.29 -13.98 -3.10
CA LEU A 90 -10.47 -14.81 -4.29
C LEU A 90 -11.28 -16.06 -3.94
N GLY A 91 -12.35 -16.30 -4.68
CA GLY A 91 -13.11 -17.53 -4.64
C GLY A 91 -12.36 -18.71 -5.29
N PRO A 92 -12.95 -19.91 -5.25
CA PRO A 92 -12.42 -21.04 -6.00
C PRO A 92 -12.42 -20.73 -7.49
N GLU A 93 -11.43 -21.27 -8.20
CA GLU A 93 -11.42 -21.16 -9.64
C GLU A 93 -12.56 -21.96 -10.24
N ARG A 94 -13.25 -21.35 -11.21
CA ARG A 94 -14.31 -21.98 -11.98
C ARG A 94 -13.94 -21.99 -13.44
N LEU A 95 -14.28 -23.06 -14.13
CA LEU A 95 -14.13 -23.14 -15.57
C LEU A 95 -15.18 -22.21 -16.20
N PHE A 96 -14.72 -21.16 -16.90
CA PHE A 96 -15.60 -20.27 -17.66
C PHE A 96 -15.02 -20.14 -19.07
N GLY A 97 -15.64 -20.82 -20.03
CA GLY A 97 -15.08 -20.96 -21.37
C GLY A 97 -13.79 -21.77 -21.37
N ARG A 98 -12.73 -21.26 -22.00
CA ARG A 98 -11.47 -22.00 -22.23
C ARG A 98 -10.41 -21.84 -21.13
N ALA A 99 -10.63 -21.01 -20.11
CA ALA A 99 -9.63 -20.76 -19.06
C ALA A 99 -10.28 -20.69 -17.66
N PRO A 100 -9.66 -21.31 -16.63
CA PRO A 100 -10.09 -21.14 -15.24
C PRO A 100 -10.01 -19.67 -14.81
N ARG A 101 -11.03 -19.19 -14.10
CA ARG A 101 -11.05 -17.85 -13.52
C ARG A 101 -11.43 -17.89 -12.05
N ALA A 102 -10.75 -17.10 -11.24
CA ALA A 102 -11.14 -16.82 -9.86
C ALA A 102 -11.81 -15.44 -9.79
N TYR A 103 -13.02 -15.39 -9.23
CA TYR A 103 -13.76 -14.16 -8.98
C TYR A 103 -13.57 -13.72 -7.53
N LEU A 104 -13.76 -12.45 -7.22
CA LEU A 104 -13.76 -11.96 -5.84
C LEU A 104 -15.05 -12.44 -5.16
N ALA A 105 -14.90 -13.35 -4.19
CA ALA A 105 -15.99 -13.90 -3.39
C ALA A 105 -16.37 -12.98 -2.22
N LYS A 106 -15.40 -12.23 -1.69
CA LYS A 106 -15.62 -11.19 -0.70
C LYS A 106 -14.85 -9.94 -1.11
N THR A 107 -15.47 -8.78 -0.93
CA THR A 107 -14.88 -7.47 -1.17
C THR A 107 -15.27 -6.56 0.00
N PRO A 108 -14.51 -5.48 0.26
CA PRO A 108 -15.02 -4.39 1.09
C PRO A 108 -16.39 -3.93 0.57
N LYS A 109 -17.28 -3.59 1.49
CA LYS A 109 -18.61 -3.06 1.20
C LYS A 109 -18.61 -1.54 1.25
N ASN A 110 -17.91 -0.99 2.22
CA ASN A 110 -17.73 0.44 2.38
C ASN A 110 -16.29 0.78 2.00
N VAL A 111 -16.14 1.58 0.94
CA VAL A 111 -14.89 2.24 0.57
C VAL A 111 -15.21 3.71 0.40
N TRP A 112 -14.44 4.57 1.06
CA TRP A 112 -14.71 6.00 1.09
C TRP A 112 -13.44 6.82 1.02
N THR A 113 -13.59 8.08 0.61
CA THR A 113 -12.54 9.09 0.52
C THR A 113 -13.07 10.39 1.08
N ARG A 114 -12.25 11.14 1.81
CA ARG A 114 -12.57 12.49 2.28
C ARG A 114 -11.31 13.34 2.39
N SER A 115 -11.47 14.66 2.29
CA SER A 115 -10.40 15.58 2.69
C SER A 115 -10.08 15.39 4.18
N ASP A 116 -8.81 15.56 4.53
CA ASP A 116 -8.45 15.76 5.93
C ASP A 116 -8.74 17.20 6.33
N ASP A 117 -9.41 17.39 7.47
CA ASP A 117 -9.75 18.71 8.00
C ASP A 117 -8.57 19.32 8.76
N LEU A 118 -7.57 18.50 9.14
CA LEU A 118 -6.39 18.93 9.92
C LEU A 118 -5.24 19.44 9.06
N THR A 119 -5.21 19.08 7.78
CA THR A 119 -4.14 19.46 6.84
C THR A 119 -4.75 20.02 5.56
N GLU A 120 -4.15 21.09 5.01
CA GLU A 120 -4.63 21.65 3.73
C GLU A 120 -4.55 20.64 2.58
N THR A 121 -3.61 19.69 2.68
CA THR A 121 -3.19 18.83 1.57
C THR A 121 -3.45 17.34 1.81
N GLY A 122 -3.75 16.90 3.03
CA GLY A 122 -4.08 15.52 3.36
C GLY A 122 -5.43 15.02 2.83
N GLN A 123 -5.47 13.73 2.48
CA GLN A 123 -6.67 13.00 2.12
C GLN A 123 -6.74 11.69 2.90
N LEU A 124 -7.93 11.38 3.43
CA LEU A 124 -8.22 10.12 4.08
C LEU A 124 -8.99 9.20 3.14
N PHE A 125 -8.63 7.92 3.20
CA PHE A 125 -9.27 6.83 2.50
C PHE A 125 -9.56 5.72 3.50
N GLY A 126 -10.68 5.00 3.36
CA GLY A 126 -11.00 3.92 4.28
C GLY A 126 -11.74 2.76 3.63
N HIS A 127 -11.53 1.55 4.14
CA HIS A 127 -12.31 0.37 3.74
C HIS A 127 -12.53 -0.63 4.88
N ASP A 128 -13.66 -1.34 4.82
CA ASP A 128 -14.10 -2.33 5.82
C ASP A 128 -13.72 -3.79 5.48
N GLY A 129 -12.66 -3.97 4.68
CA GLY A 129 -12.29 -5.28 4.11
C GLY A 129 -11.96 -6.38 5.13
N TYR A 130 -11.64 -5.99 6.37
CA TYR A 130 -11.31 -6.91 7.46
C TYR A 130 -12.39 -7.00 8.54
N SER A 131 -13.50 -6.25 8.40
CA SER A 131 -14.57 -6.16 9.40
C SER A 131 -15.19 -7.52 9.70
N GLU A 132 -15.59 -8.28 8.67
CA GLU A 132 -16.21 -9.60 8.87
C GLU A 132 -15.26 -10.60 9.56
N THR A 133 -13.97 -10.56 9.22
CA THR A 133 -12.99 -11.54 9.71
C THR A 133 -12.45 -11.19 11.09
N HIS A 134 -12.10 -9.92 11.31
CA HIS A 134 -11.30 -9.44 12.44
C HIS A 134 -11.96 -8.27 13.18
N GLY A 135 -13.09 -7.75 12.70
CA GLY A 135 -13.70 -6.55 13.28
C GLY A 135 -12.84 -5.31 13.06
N MET A 136 -12.19 -5.19 11.89
CA MET A 136 -11.26 -4.10 11.62
C MET A 136 -11.53 -3.38 10.31
N THR A 137 -11.39 -2.06 10.35
CA THR A 137 -11.37 -1.14 9.21
C THR A 137 -9.95 -0.62 9.03
N HIS A 138 -9.51 -0.54 7.79
CA HIS A 138 -8.25 0.09 7.43
C HIS A 138 -8.54 1.52 6.94
N ILE A 139 -7.85 2.50 7.52
CA ILE A 139 -7.88 3.91 7.13
C ILE A 139 -6.46 4.32 6.75
N ARG A 140 -6.30 4.95 5.61
CA ARG A 140 -5.06 5.51 5.12
C ARG A 140 -5.20 7.02 4.95
N GLU A 141 -4.29 7.78 5.53
CA GLU A 141 -4.10 9.19 5.24
C GLU A 141 -2.85 9.37 4.38
N LEU A 142 -2.94 10.22 3.36
CA LEU A 142 -1.82 10.61 2.51
C LEU A 142 -1.80 12.13 2.37
N ASP A 143 -0.66 12.72 2.68
CA ASP A 143 -0.40 14.15 2.55
C ASP A 143 0.90 14.39 1.77
N LEU A 144 0.77 14.85 0.53
CA LEU A 144 1.88 15.18 -0.35
C LEU A 144 2.13 16.69 -0.32
N SER A 145 3.35 17.09 0.01
CA SER A 145 3.76 18.49 0.05
C SER A 145 3.58 19.19 -1.29
N ALA A 146 3.32 20.50 -1.26
CA ALA A 146 3.06 21.29 -2.47
C ALA A 146 4.24 21.31 -3.47
N ASP A 147 5.48 21.14 -3.01
CA ASP A 147 6.69 21.02 -3.82
C ASP A 147 6.96 19.57 -4.29
N GLY A 148 6.18 18.61 -3.80
CA GLY A 148 6.30 17.19 -4.16
C GLY A 148 7.52 16.50 -3.59
N ARG A 149 8.14 17.04 -2.54
CA ARG A 149 9.38 16.52 -1.95
C ARG A 149 9.16 15.69 -0.70
N THR A 150 7.96 15.74 -0.11
CA THR A 150 7.63 14.98 1.09
C THR A 150 6.24 14.39 0.95
N LEU A 151 6.12 13.09 1.18
CA LEU A 151 4.86 12.39 1.36
C LEU A 151 4.79 11.91 2.80
N HIS A 152 3.87 12.46 3.58
CA HIS A 152 3.47 11.88 4.86
C HIS A 152 2.34 10.89 4.63
N GLY A 153 2.40 9.76 5.32
CA GLY A 153 1.35 8.78 5.31
C GLY A 153 1.05 8.27 6.71
N ARG A 154 -0.18 7.83 6.90
CA ARG A 154 -0.61 7.23 8.15
C ARG A 154 -1.58 6.10 7.85
N ASP A 155 -1.28 4.91 8.35
CA ASP A 155 -2.16 3.77 8.23
C ASP A 155 -2.68 3.39 9.61
N THR A 156 -4.01 3.32 9.74
CA THR A 156 -4.72 2.91 10.94
C THR A 156 -5.51 1.65 10.65
N LEU A 157 -5.34 0.63 11.47
CA LEU A 157 -6.15 -0.57 11.49
C LEU A 157 -6.88 -0.63 12.83
N GLY A 158 -8.21 -0.56 12.82
CA GLY A 158 -8.96 -0.52 14.07
C GLY A 158 -10.43 -0.88 13.97
N ALA A 159 -11.02 -1.19 15.11
CA ALA A 159 -12.43 -1.49 15.28
C ALA A 159 -13.23 -0.18 15.41
N MET A 160 -13.95 0.19 14.35
CA MET A 160 -14.55 1.54 14.23
C MET A 160 -16.02 1.61 14.64
N THR A 161 -16.68 0.45 14.77
CA THR A 161 -18.10 0.35 15.10
C THR A 161 -18.30 -0.59 16.30
N PRO A 162 -19.44 -0.52 17.00
CA PRO A 162 -19.74 -1.49 18.07
C PRO A 162 -19.70 -2.95 17.60
N GLN A 163 -20.11 -3.22 16.36
CA GLN A 163 -20.06 -4.55 15.74
C GLN A 163 -18.61 -4.99 15.49
N ASP A 164 -17.78 -4.08 14.97
CA ASP A 164 -16.34 -4.32 14.80
C ASP A 164 -15.67 -4.60 16.14
N ILE A 165 -15.98 -3.82 17.18
CA ILE A 165 -15.44 -4.00 18.53
C ILE A 165 -15.80 -5.37 19.08
N ALA A 166 -17.07 -5.77 19.01
CA ALA A 166 -17.50 -7.08 19.47
C ALA A 166 -16.81 -8.21 18.70
N ARG A 167 -16.60 -8.05 17.38
CA ARG A 167 -15.90 -9.04 16.56
C ARG A 167 -14.41 -9.10 16.87
N PHE A 168 -13.77 -7.95 17.08
CA PHE A 168 -12.38 -7.86 17.51
C PHE A 168 -12.16 -8.54 18.86
N ASP A 169 -12.98 -8.20 19.87
CA ASP A 169 -12.87 -8.76 21.21
C ASP A 169 -12.96 -10.30 21.18
N GLN A 170 -13.88 -10.87 20.37
CA GLN A 170 -13.98 -12.32 20.16
C GLN A 170 -12.73 -12.97 19.55
N ILE A 171 -12.03 -12.28 18.64
CA ILE A 171 -10.78 -12.78 18.05
C ILE A 171 -9.62 -12.61 19.02
N PHE A 172 -9.56 -11.46 19.71
CA PHE A 172 -8.52 -11.15 20.67
C PHE A 172 -8.53 -12.11 21.86
N GLU A 173 -9.71 -12.53 22.35
CA GLU A 173 -9.85 -13.60 23.35
C GLU A 173 -9.19 -14.92 22.92
N ARG A 174 -9.20 -15.23 21.61
CA ARG A 174 -8.59 -16.45 21.06
C ARG A 174 -7.08 -16.33 20.89
N GLU A 175 -6.61 -15.16 20.43
CA GLU A 175 -5.19 -14.90 20.16
C GLU A 175 -4.41 -14.52 21.43
N GLY A 176 -5.09 -13.97 22.44
CA GLY A 176 -4.53 -13.48 23.69
C GLY A 176 -3.54 -12.33 23.48
N LEU A 177 -2.53 -12.27 24.35
CA LEU A 177 -1.46 -11.25 24.31
C LEU A 177 -0.61 -11.27 23.03
N ARG A 178 -0.84 -12.23 22.13
CA ARG A 178 -0.22 -12.20 20.81
C ARG A 178 -0.82 -11.07 19.97
N GLY A 179 -2.10 -10.73 20.06
CA GLY A 179 -2.72 -9.73 19.18
C GLY A 179 -2.68 -10.10 17.69
N ILE A 180 -3.23 -9.23 16.84
CA ILE A 180 -3.42 -9.52 15.40
C ILE A 180 -2.27 -8.92 14.57
N PRO A 181 -1.44 -9.75 13.91
CA PRO A 181 -0.32 -9.26 13.12
C PRO A 181 -0.77 -8.68 11.78
N PHE A 182 -0.16 -7.57 11.37
CA PHE A 182 -0.39 -6.93 10.08
C PHE A 182 0.89 -6.28 9.56
N ASP A 183 0.92 -6.10 8.24
CA ASP A 183 2.03 -5.47 7.53
C ASP A 183 1.51 -4.29 6.70
N ILE A 184 2.32 -3.24 6.58
CA ILE A 184 2.16 -2.19 5.56
C ILE A 184 3.32 -2.34 4.58
N ARG A 185 3.00 -2.51 3.30
CA ARG A 185 4.00 -2.77 2.25
C ARG A 185 4.13 -1.58 1.31
N PHE A 186 5.35 -1.36 0.83
CA PHE A 186 5.66 -0.41 -0.23
C PHE A 186 6.61 -1.08 -1.21
N HIS A 187 6.07 -1.58 -2.33
CA HIS A 187 6.90 -2.20 -3.36
C HIS A 187 7.64 -1.12 -4.14
N LEU A 188 8.96 -1.28 -4.24
CA LEU A 188 9.82 -0.37 -4.98
C LEU A 188 9.90 -0.80 -6.44
N HIS A 189 9.90 0.18 -7.35
CA HIS A 189 10.14 -0.10 -8.76
C HIS A 189 11.55 -0.72 -8.92
N PRO A 190 11.76 -1.73 -9.78
CA PRO A 190 13.05 -2.43 -9.89
C PRO A 190 14.23 -1.60 -10.43
N ASP A 191 14.00 -0.35 -10.83
CA ASP A 191 15.06 0.59 -11.19
C ASP A 191 15.54 1.44 -10.01
N CYS A 192 14.89 1.32 -8.85
CA CYS A 192 15.34 1.95 -7.61
C CYS A 192 16.41 1.09 -6.96
N ASP A 193 17.43 1.74 -6.40
CA ASP A 193 18.41 1.11 -5.52
C ASP A 193 18.06 1.48 -4.08
N ALA A 194 17.91 0.50 -3.21
CA ALA A 194 17.40 0.71 -1.86
C ALA A 194 18.26 0.00 -0.82
N THR A 195 18.56 0.71 0.26
CA THR A 195 19.40 0.22 1.36
C THR A 195 18.83 0.62 2.70
N LEU A 196 18.92 -0.28 3.68
CA LEU A 196 18.70 0.09 5.08
C LEU A 196 19.80 1.06 5.51
N ASP A 197 19.39 2.12 6.21
CA ASP A 197 20.24 3.21 6.66
C ASP A 197 19.97 3.49 8.14
N MET A 198 20.79 4.33 8.78
CA MET A 198 20.59 4.84 10.13
C MET A 198 20.39 3.72 11.18
N GLY A 199 21.15 2.64 11.07
CA GLY A 199 21.04 1.50 11.99
C GLY A 199 19.76 0.68 11.84
N GLY A 200 19.10 0.75 10.68
CA GLY A 200 17.86 0.00 10.39
C GLY A 200 16.57 0.79 10.66
N HIS A 201 16.67 2.09 10.94
CA HIS A 201 15.52 2.95 11.23
C HIS A 201 15.04 3.78 10.02
N ALA A 202 15.72 3.66 8.88
CA ALA A 202 15.34 4.31 7.63
C ALA A 202 15.69 3.43 6.43
N VAL A 203 15.04 3.69 5.30
CA VAL A 203 15.43 3.14 3.99
C VAL A 203 15.75 4.30 3.06
N SER A 204 16.97 4.33 2.55
CA SER A 204 17.39 5.27 1.51
C SER A 204 17.13 4.62 0.15
N VAL A 205 16.44 5.32 -0.75
CA VAL A 205 16.01 4.83 -2.07
C VAL A 205 16.50 5.79 -3.15
N ALA A 206 17.55 5.39 -3.86
CA ALA A 206 18.11 6.14 -4.97
C ALA A 206 17.39 5.81 -6.28
N LEU A 207 16.96 6.86 -6.99
CA LEU A 207 16.40 6.78 -8.33
C LEU A 207 17.51 6.96 -9.37
N ARG A 208 17.30 6.43 -10.60
CA ARG A 208 18.24 6.64 -11.74
C ARG A 208 18.48 8.10 -12.14
N THR A 209 17.69 9.03 -11.61
CA THR A 209 17.91 10.48 -11.77
C THR A 209 18.99 11.03 -10.85
N GLY A 210 19.49 10.26 -9.89
CA GLY A 210 20.34 10.73 -8.79
C GLY A 210 19.55 11.23 -7.58
N GLU A 211 18.22 11.31 -7.68
CA GLU A 211 17.35 11.70 -6.58
C GLU A 211 17.30 10.59 -5.51
N ILE A 212 17.46 10.96 -4.24
CA ILE A 212 17.38 10.03 -3.11
C ILE A 212 16.14 10.36 -2.30
N TRP A 213 15.30 9.35 -2.07
CA TRP A 213 14.16 9.39 -1.15
C TRP A 213 14.50 8.63 0.11
N VAL A 214 14.21 9.22 1.27
CA VAL A 214 14.42 8.58 2.58
C VAL A 214 13.06 8.23 3.16
N PHE A 215 12.84 6.94 3.41
CA PHE A 215 11.69 6.43 4.14
C PHE A 215 11.98 6.36 5.63
N ARG A 216 11.03 6.80 6.45
CA ARG A 216 11.04 6.70 7.92
C ARG A 216 9.65 6.38 8.44
N HIS A 217 9.59 5.89 9.66
CA HIS A 217 8.34 5.71 10.41
C HIS A 217 8.49 6.17 11.86
N ASP A 218 7.38 6.22 12.59
CA ASP A 218 7.26 6.74 13.96
C ASP A 218 7.80 5.83 15.08
N GLY A 219 8.43 4.69 14.73
CA GLY A 219 8.96 3.73 15.70
C GLY A 219 7.97 2.69 16.22
N VAL A 220 6.67 2.74 15.84
CA VAL A 220 5.66 1.78 16.33
C VAL A 220 5.81 0.38 15.75
N ALA A 221 6.28 0.27 14.50
CA ALA A 221 6.43 -0.97 13.76
C ALA A 221 7.90 -1.41 13.63
N GLU A 222 8.12 -2.68 13.29
CA GLU A 222 9.41 -3.16 12.83
C GLU A 222 9.59 -2.83 11.35
N LEU A 223 10.73 -2.22 10.99
CA LEU A 223 11.08 -1.87 9.62
C LEU A 223 11.98 -2.94 8.99
N ALA A 224 11.58 -3.45 7.83
CA ALA A 224 12.38 -4.36 7.01
C ALA A 224 12.44 -3.93 5.55
N LEU A 225 13.54 -4.30 4.88
CA LEU A 225 13.70 -4.22 3.43
C LEU A 225 13.74 -5.65 2.89
N GLU A 226 12.66 -6.08 2.23
CA GLU A 226 12.46 -7.46 1.82
C GLU A 226 12.52 -7.63 0.29
N PRO A 227 12.83 -8.84 -0.22
CA PRO A 227 12.63 -9.16 -1.62
C PRO A 227 11.19 -8.94 -2.08
N SER A 228 11.05 -8.44 -3.30
CA SER A 228 9.79 -8.20 -3.99
C SER A 228 9.92 -8.57 -5.47
N VAL A 229 8.85 -8.38 -6.21
CA VAL A 229 8.79 -8.64 -7.64
C VAL A 229 7.99 -7.56 -8.36
N TYR A 230 8.38 -7.31 -9.61
CA TYR A 230 7.63 -6.48 -10.55
C TYR A 230 7.32 -7.28 -11.82
N LEU A 231 6.02 -7.44 -12.08
CA LEU A 231 5.43 -8.24 -13.14
C LEU A 231 5.20 -7.35 -14.37
N GLU A 232 6.31 -6.88 -14.94
CA GLU A 232 6.34 -5.97 -16.08
C GLU A 232 5.77 -6.65 -17.35
N LYS A 233 4.74 -6.03 -17.94
CA LYS A 233 4.15 -6.52 -19.19
C LYS A 233 5.20 -6.59 -20.30
N GLY A 234 5.21 -7.71 -21.05
CA GLY A 234 6.11 -7.91 -22.19
C GLY A 234 7.46 -8.55 -21.83
N ARG A 235 7.77 -8.76 -20.54
CA ARG A 235 8.93 -9.57 -20.15
C ARG A 235 8.57 -11.04 -20.06
N ILE A 236 9.57 -11.87 -20.34
CA ILE A 236 9.47 -13.35 -20.23
C ILE A 236 9.52 -13.79 -18.76
N ARG A 237 10.25 -13.06 -17.91
CA ARG A 237 10.42 -13.38 -16.49
C ARG A 237 10.08 -12.18 -15.61
N PRO A 238 9.52 -12.40 -14.41
CA PRO A 238 9.34 -11.36 -13.42
C PRO A 238 10.67 -10.68 -13.08
N ARG A 239 10.64 -9.39 -12.79
CA ARG A 239 11.83 -8.65 -12.35
C ARG A 239 11.94 -8.72 -10.84
N PRO A 240 13.07 -9.18 -10.29
CA PRO A 240 13.35 -8.99 -8.86
C PRO A 240 13.32 -7.50 -8.51
N SER A 241 12.73 -7.16 -7.38
CA SER A 241 12.77 -5.82 -6.79
C SER A 241 12.85 -5.93 -5.27
N LEU A 242 12.73 -4.79 -4.59
CA LEU A 242 12.66 -4.73 -3.13
C LEU A 242 11.33 -4.11 -2.70
N GLN A 243 10.94 -4.36 -1.46
CA GLN A 243 9.82 -3.70 -0.82
C GLN A 243 10.21 -3.27 0.59
N ILE A 244 9.68 -2.13 1.01
CA ILE A 244 9.75 -1.70 2.40
C ILE A 244 8.54 -2.30 3.12
N VAL A 245 8.75 -2.90 4.28
CA VAL A 245 7.72 -3.53 5.09
C VAL A 245 7.76 -2.96 6.49
N LEU A 246 6.61 -2.48 6.96
CA LEU A 246 6.37 -2.15 8.36
C LEU A 246 5.48 -3.24 8.97
N SER A 247 6.02 -3.98 9.94
CA SER A 247 5.32 -5.09 10.60
C SER A 247 4.94 -4.69 12.03
N ALA A 248 3.66 -4.86 12.38
CA ALA A 248 3.18 -4.57 13.74
C ALA A 248 2.05 -5.50 14.14
N ARG A 249 1.54 -5.30 15.37
CA ARG A 249 0.46 -6.09 15.94
C ARG A 249 -0.57 -5.18 16.56
N VAL A 250 -1.84 -5.46 16.31
CA VAL A 250 -2.95 -4.81 16.99
C VAL A 250 -3.11 -5.47 18.36
N LEU A 251 -2.77 -4.74 19.42
CA LEU A 251 -2.81 -5.20 20.83
C LEU A 251 -4.00 -4.67 21.63
N ASP A 252 -4.69 -3.66 21.10
CA ASP A 252 -5.93 -3.10 21.60
C ASP A 252 -6.88 -2.88 20.41
N ARG A 253 -7.95 -2.10 20.52
CA ARG A 253 -8.95 -1.93 19.46
C ARG A 253 -8.48 -1.15 18.23
N ALA A 254 -7.29 -0.55 18.26
CA ALA A 254 -6.69 0.09 17.09
C ALA A 254 -5.15 0.09 17.17
N CYS A 255 -4.51 0.12 16.01
CA CYS A 255 -3.10 0.42 15.84
C CYS A 255 -2.94 1.43 14.70
N GLN A 256 -2.06 2.40 14.88
CA GLN A 256 -1.77 3.45 13.91
C GLN A 256 -0.27 3.56 13.73
N ILE A 257 0.17 3.67 12.48
CA ILE A 257 1.59 3.85 12.13
C ILE A 257 1.70 5.04 11.17
N GLY A 258 2.46 6.05 11.59
CA GLY A 258 2.90 7.15 10.77
C GLY A 258 4.20 6.82 10.03
N TRP A 259 4.26 7.17 8.75
CA TRP A 259 5.43 7.01 7.89
C TRP A 259 5.64 8.21 6.99
N THR A 260 6.84 8.37 6.45
CA THR A 260 7.20 9.49 5.58
C THR A 260 8.20 9.06 4.53
N PHE A 261 7.99 9.50 3.29
CA PHE A 261 9.01 9.55 2.24
C PHE A 261 9.42 11.01 2.04
N SER A 262 10.70 11.33 2.22
CA SER A 262 11.23 12.68 1.99
C SER A 262 12.42 12.63 1.04
N GLN A 263 12.42 13.51 0.04
CA GLN A 263 13.58 13.70 -0.82
C GLN A 263 14.74 14.27 0.02
N ALA A 264 15.89 13.59 0.01
CA ALA A 264 17.11 14.12 0.59
C ALA A 264 17.47 15.42 -0.13
N ARG A 265 17.75 16.48 0.63
CA ARG A 265 18.26 17.72 0.03
C ARG A 265 19.71 17.47 -0.37
N ASP A 266 20.10 17.92 -1.56
CA ASP A 266 21.51 18.09 -1.89
C ASP A 266 22.12 18.96 -0.80
N ASN A 267 23.08 18.42 -0.05
CA ASN A 267 23.89 19.21 0.86
C ASN A 267 24.93 19.91 -0.05
N PRO A 268 24.92 21.24 -0.25
CA PRO A 268 25.87 21.90 -1.14
C PRO A 268 27.32 21.89 -0.60
N SER A 269 27.57 21.29 0.56
CA SER A 269 28.82 21.39 1.32
C SER A 269 29.76 20.19 1.13
N ALA A 270 30.06 19.83 -0.12
CA ALA A 270 31.15 18.89 -0.43
C ALA A 270 32.08 19.37 -1.56
N ASN A 271 32.01 20.65 -1.94
CA ASN A 271 32.85 21.21 -3.02
C ASN A 271 33.50 22.56 -2.69
N ASP A 272 33.65 22.88 -1.41
CA ASP A 272 34.57 23.93 -0.95
C ASP A 272 35.42 23.37 0.20
N ALA A 273 36.48 22.65 -0.17
CA ALA A 273 37.68 22.57 0.64
C ALA A 273 38.83 23.18 -0.20
N PRO A 274 39.65 24.07 0.38
CA PRO A 274 40.59 24.92 -0.34
C PRO A 274 41.71 24.15 -1.05
#